data_AF-A0A1L9B1A0-F1
#
_entry.id   AF-A0A1L9B1A0-F1
#
_cell.length_a   1.000
_cell.length_b   1.000
_cell.length_c   1.000
_cell.angle_alpha   90.00
_cell.angle_beta   90.00
_cell.angle_gamma   90.00
#
_symmetry.space_group_name_H-M   'P 1'
#
loop_
_entity.id
_entity.type
_entity.pdbx_description
1 polymer ?
#
loop_
_entity_poly.entity_id
_entity_poly.type
_entity_poly.pdbx_seq_one_letter_code
_entity_poly.pdbx_strand_id
1 'polypeptide(L)'
;MHGLSIVAVCLALACGWSAGLVLLDARTLRSDGARRYRPGWGVVTATQLDSRRRWAGLGVLGAAGLLASAPFLGGTMAVGTALLSCGVLLAWMVIDRRLHPARYTSVCMALLALGLVFALAERARAPEPWFLEGFASFFASHLYLVAGIRKLRSAQFMSGRVIVDGLAFGAYQAAAGNREFLGGVSLSRLAGWLSQDVVLAGGRLAALLTAVMELALGLGALGLLPVPLTLSLALVLHLSFLLISPRRIVPFTAAALGLLLLATRSPLLGLLGSTRV
;
A
#
# COMPACT_ATOMS: atom_id res chain seq x y z
N MET A 1 -23.12 3.93 3.72
CA MET A 1 -22.22 4.48 4.77
C MET A 1 -20.98 3.64 5.00
N HIS A 2 -21.09 2.30 5.11
CA HIS A 2 -19.97 1.43 5.48
C HIS A 2 -18.71 1.50 4.59
N GLY A 3 -18.86 1.75 3.28
CA GLY A 3 -17.70 1.75 2.37
C GLY A 3 -16.66 2.84 2.66
N LEU A 4 -17.08 4.07 2.96
CA LEU A 4 -16.13 5.16 3.28
C LEU A 4 -15.44 4.95 4.62
N SER A 5 -16.13 4.35 5.60
CA SER A 5 -15.53 3.97 6.88
C SER A 5 -14.41 2.94 6.68
N ILE A 6 -14.60 1.94 5.81
CA ILE A 6 -13.55 0.95 5.50
C ILE A 6 -12.37 1.62 4.80
N VAL A 7 -12.62 2.51 3.82
CA VAL A 7 -11.57 3.28 3.15
C VAL A 7 -10.76 4.14 4.14
N ALA A 8 -11.44 4.80 5.08
CA ALA A 8 -10.81 5.54 6.16
C ALA A 8 -9.96 4.64 7.06
N VAL A 9 -10.46 3.47 7.44
CA VAL A 9 -9.70 2.47 8.21
C VAL A 9 -8.47 1.99 7.44
N CYS A 10 -8.59 1.72 6.14
CA CYS A 10 -7.46 1.36 5.28
C CYS A 10 -6.37 2.45 5.26
N LEU A 11 -6.76 3.71 5.09
CA LEU A 11 -5.83 4.84 5.11
C LEU A 11 -5.16 5.00 6.47
N ALA A 12 -5.94 4.91 7.55
CA ALA A 12 -5.41 5.00 8.91
C ALA A 12 -4.46 3.86 9.23
N LEU A 13 -4.79 2.63 8.83
CA LEU A 13 -3.92 1.47 8.98
C LEU A 13 -2.62 1.69 8.21
N ALA A 14 -2.69 2.14 6.96
CA ALA A 14 -1.50 2.38 6.15
C ALA A 14 -0.57 3.43 6.79
N CYS A 15 -1.14 4.58 7.16
CA CYS A 15 -0.39 5.70 7.72
C CYS A 15 0.12 5.41 9.12
N GLY A 16 -0.75 4.88 9.99
CA GLY A 16 -0.43 4.52 11.37
C GLY A 16 0.64 3.42 11.44
N TRP A 17 0.56 2.41 10.56
CA TRP A 17 1.59 1.39 10.46
C TRP A 17 2.93 1.96 10.01
N SER A 18 2.93 2.77 8.94
CA SER A 18 4.15 3.41 8.42
C SER A 18 4.79 4.33 9.47
N ALA A 19 4.01 5.14 10.18
CA ALA A 19 4.48 5.98 11.27
C ALA A 19 4.99 5.15 12.45
N GLY A 20 4.26 4.07 12.82
CA GLY A 20 4.66 3.13 13.87
C GLY A 20 6.01 2.48 13.59
N LEU A 21 6.27 2.05 12.36
CA LEU A 21 7.58 1.52 11.96
C LEU A 21 8.70 2.54 12.14
N VAL A 22 8.48 3.81 11.74
CA VAL A 22 9.47 4.88 11.95
C VAL A 22 9.77 5.08 13.44
N LEU A 23 8.74 5.08 14.29
CA LEU A 23 8.90 5.23 15.74
C LEU A 23 9.62 4.04 16.38
N LEU A 24 9.26 2.81 16.00
CA LEU A 24 9.90 1.59 16.47
C LEU A 24 11.37 1.52 16.04
N ASP A 25 11.66 1.88 14.79
CA ASP A 25 13.02 1.90 14.26
C ASP A 25 13.90 2.93 14.98
N ALA A 26 13.37 4.13 15.23
CA ALA A 26 14.08 5.16 15.99
C ALA A 26 14.36 4.74 17.43
N ARG A 27 13.41 4.05 18.09
CA ARG A 27 13.62 3.50 19.44
C ARG A 27 14.73 2.45 19.45
N THR A 28 14.67 1.49 18.52
CA THR A 28 15.63 0.37 18.49
C THR A 28 17.05 0.81 18.12
N LEU A 29 17.21 1.85 17.31
CA LEU A 29 18.54 2.37 16.98
C LEU A 29 19.18 3.18 18.11
N ARG A 30 18.37 3.81 18.96
CA ARG A 30 18.85 4.53 20.14
C ARG A 30 19.31 3.59 21.25
N SER A 31 18.68 2.42 21.41
CA SER A 31 19.10 1.43 22.41
C SER A 31 20.42 0.75 22.05
N ASP A 32 20.65 0.51 20.76
CA ASP A 32 21.75 -0.36 20.31
C ASP A 32 23.00 0.40 19.85
N GLY A 33 22.95 1.74 19.78
CA GLY A 33 24.09 2.61 19.44
C GLY A 33 24.68 2.44 18.03
N ALA A 34 24.17 1.50 17.23
CA ALA A 34 24.79 1.05 15.99
C ALA A 34 24.07 1.57 14.73
N ARG A 35 24.83 1.67 13.63
CA ARG A 35 24.28 1.85 12.28
C ARG A 35 23.55 0.57 11.87
N ARG A 36 22.34 0.66 11.30
CA ARG A 36 21.66 -0.52 10.73
C ARG A 36 21.36 -0.33 9.27
N TYR A 37 21.61 -1.39 8.50
CA TYR A 37 21.12 -1.45 7.13
C TYR A 37 19.59 -1.58 7.14
N ARG A 38 18.94 -0.76 6.32
CA ARG A 38 17.50 -0.80 6.07
C ARG A 38 17.29 -0.89 4.56
N PRO A 39 16.60 -1.94 4.08
CA PRO A 39 16.21 -2.03 2.68
C PRO A 39 15.58 -0.73 2.17
N GLY A 40 16.04 -0.22 1.03
CA GLY A 40 15.57 1.03 0.42
C GLY A 40 16.06 2.33 1.09
N TRP A 41 16.78 2.26 2.22
CA TRP A 41 17.43 3.42 2.88
C TRP A 41 18.94 3.26 3.02
N GLY A 42 19.48 2.06 2.80
CA GLY A 42 20.89 1.78 3.03
C GLY A 42 21.21 1.77 4.53
N VAL A 43 22.43 2.13 4.87
CA VAL A 43 22.88 2.19 6.27
C VAL A 43 22.36 3.48 6.92
N VAL A 44 21.53 3.34 7.96
CA VAL A 44 20.86 4.48 8.62
C VAL A 44 21.39 4.67 10.04
N THR A 45 21.60 5.93 10.44
CA THR A 45 22.00 6.33 11.80
C THR A 45 20.81 6.84 12.62
N ALA A 46 20.97 6.90 13.95
CA ALA A 46 19.97 7.48 14.84
C ALA A 46 19.65 8.96 14.51
N THR A 47 20.67 9.74 14.13
CA THR A 47 20.52 11.16 13.78
C THR A 47 19.70 11.36 12.49
N GLN A 48 19.84 10.47 11.51
CA GLN A 48 19.06 10.51 10.27
C GLN A 48 17.58 10.16 10.49
N LEU A 49 17.26 9.37 11.52
CA LEU A 49 15.88 8.99 11.87
C LEU A 49 15.18 9.97 12.81
N ASP A 50 15.93 10.83 13.50
CA ASP A 50 15.36 11.78 14.46
C ASP A 50 14.46 12.82 13.81
N SER A 51 14.82 13.32 12.62
CA SER A 51 13.96 14.22 11.84
C SER A 51 12.63 13.54 11.49
N ARG A 52 12.67 12.28 11.05
CA ARG A 52 11.47 11.51 10.70
C ARG A 52 10.63 11.17 11.91
N ARG A 53 11.26 10.84 13.03
CA ARG A 53 10.57 10.53 14.28
C ARG A 53 9.70 11.71 14.73
N ARG A 54 10.22 12.94 14.60
CA ARG A 54 9.46 14.17 14.93
C ARG A 54 8.18 14.27 14.10
N TRP A 55 8.27 13.99 12.80
CA TRP A 55 7.13 14.08 11.89
C TRP A 55 6.21 12.86 11.91
N ALA A 56 6.70 11.68 12.31
CA ALA A 56 5.89 10.48 12.46
C ALA A 56 4.75 10.66 13.48
N GLY A 57 4.91 11.56 14.45
CA GLY A 57 3.83 11.97 15.35
C GLY A 57 2.60 12.51 14.63
N LEU A 58 2.78 13.27 13.53
CA LEU A 58 1.67 13.73 12.69
C LEU A 58 0.97 12.57 11.99
N GLY A 59 1.74 11.59 11.51
CA GLY A 59 1.19 10.37 10.91
C GLY A 59 0.32 9.58 11.89
N VAL A 60 0.76 9.45 13.15
CA VAL A 60 -0.02 8.80 14.22
C VAL A 60 -1.26 9.60 14.58
N LEU A 61 -1.14 10.92 14.77
CA LEU A 61 -2.27 11.80 15.09
C LEU A 61 -3.35 11.77 14.00
N GLY A 62 -2.95 11.92 12.74
CA GLY A 62 -3.88 11.85 11.61
C GLY A 62 -4.54 10.47 11.50
N ALA A 63 -3.79 9.39 11.68
CA ALA A 63 -4.35 8.04 11.66
C ALA A 63 -5.35 7.80 12.82
N ALA A 64 -5.03 8.25 14.03
CA ALA A 64 -5.91 8.11 15.20
C ALA A 64 -7.20 8.93 15.03
N GLY A 65 -7.11 10.18 14.57
CA GLY A 65 -8.28 11.01 14.26
C GLY A 65 -9.17 10.40 13.19
N LEU A 66 -8.57 9.78 12.17
CA LEU A 66 -9.31 9.09 11.11
C LEU A 66 -10.00 7.81 11.62
N LEU A 67 -9.35 7.01 12.48
CA LEU A 67 -9.98 5.83 13.12
C LEU A 67 -11.12 6.23 14.05
N ALA A 68 -10.93 7.28 14.85
CA ALA A 68 -11.94 7.75 15.79
C ALA A 68 -13.19 8.29 15.08
N SER A 69 -13.02 8.92 13.91
CA SER A 69 -14.12 9.47 13.11
C SER A 69 -14.77 8.44 12.17
N ALA A 70 -14.07 7.37 11.78
CA ALA A 70 -14.55 6.36 10.84
C ALA A 70 -15.96 5.77 11.12
N PRO A 71 -16.32 5.35 12.36
CA PRO A 71 -17.66 4.83 12.63
C PRO A 71 -18.74 5.90 12.58
N PHE A 72 -18.38 7.17 12.76
CA PHE A 72 -19.30 8.30 12.86
C PHE A 72 -19.35 9.17 11.61
N LEU A 73 -18.80 8.73 10.47
CA LEU A 73 -18.82 9.46 9.19
C LEU A 73 -20.25 9.77 8.68
N GLY A 74 -21.30 9.35 9.38
CA GLY A 74 -22.67 9.84 9.23
C GLY A 74 -22.87 11.31 9.60
N GLY A 75 -22.11 11.83 10.58
CA GLY A 75 -22.27 13.18 11.13
C GLY A 75 -21.30 14.21 10.56
N THR A 76 -21.74 15.46 10.49
CA THR A 76 -20.98 16.60 9.94
C THR A 76 -19.66 16.84 10.67
N MET A 77 -19.67 16.77 12.00
CA MET A 77 -18.45 16.92 12.82
C MET A 77 -17.42 15.84 12.50
N ALA A 78 -17.85 14.57 12.39
CA ALA A 78 -16.96 13.46 12.07
C ALA A 78 -16.36 13.59 10.66
N VAL A 79 -17.14 14.08 9.68
CA VAL A 79 -16.64 14.40 8.34
C VAL A 79 -15.58 15.51 8.41
N GLY A 80 -15.81 16.58 9.18
CA GLY A 80 -14.84 17.65 9.40
C GLY A 80 -13.53 17.14 10.03
N THR A 81 -13.63 16.30 11.07
CA THR A 81 -12.47 15.66 11.70
C THR A 81 -11.72 14.74 10.73
N ALA A 82 -12.44 13.97 9.91
CA ALA A 82 -11.83 13.09 8.91
C ALA A 82 -11.09 13.90 7.83
N LEU A 83 -11.68 14.99 7.33
CA LEU A 83 -11.03 15.91 6.38
C LEU A 83 -9.75 16.53 6.96
N LEU A 84 -9.82 17.03 8.20
CA LEU A 84 -8.65 17.56 8.90
C LEU A 84 -7.56 16.48 9.06
N SER A 85 -7.95 15.27 9.45
CA SER A 85 -7.05 14.13 9.60
C SER A 85 -6.35 13.78 8.29
N CYS A 86 -7.09 13.73 7.18
CA CYS A 86 -6.51 13.54 5.85
C CYS A 86 -5.52 14.66 5.48
N GLY A 87 -5.84 15.92 5.80
CA GLY A 87 -4.92 17.04 5.60
C GLY A 87 -3.61 16.90 6.37
N VAL A 88 -3.68 16.50 7.65
CA VAL A 88 -2.51 16.21 8.48
C VAL A 88 -1.68 15.07 7.90
N LEU A 89 -2.32 13.99 7.44
CA LEU A 89 -1.65 12.86 6.81
C LEU A 89 -0.95 13.26 5.50
N LEU A 90 -1.60 14.07 4.66
CA LEU A 90 -1.01 14.60 3.43
C LEU A 90 0.21 15.48 3.73
N ALA A 91 0.10 16.39 4.70
CA ALA A 91 1.22 17.23 5.12
C ALA A 91 2.41 16.37 5.61
N TRP A 92 2.13 15.36 6.43
CA TRP A 92 3.14 14.39 6.86
C TRP A 92 3.80 13.66 5.68
N MET A 93 3.03 13.18 4.70
CA MET A 93 3.56 12.49 3.52
C MET A 93 4.43 13.40 2.63
N VAL A 94 4.04 14.67 2.46
CA VAL A 94 4.84 15.66 1.73
C VAL A 94 6.19 15.86 2.41
N ILE A 95 6.20 16.01 3.74
CA ILE A 95 7.43 16.14 4.52
C ILE A 95 8.26 14.86 4.43
N ASP A 96 7.66 13.68 4.60
CA ASP A 96 8.36 12.40 4.51
C ASP A 96 8.99 12.18 3.12
N ARG A 97 8.32 12.60 2.04
CA ARG A 97 8.86 12.54 0.67
C ARG A 97 10.02 13.51 0.44
N ARG A 98 9.98 14.71 1.01
CA ARG A 98 11.11 15.66 0.93
C ARG A 98 12.35 15.09 1.61
N LEU A 99 12.15 14.36 2.71
CA LEU A 99 13.23 13.66 3.39
C LEU A 99 13.67 12.42 2.61
N HIS A 100 12.75 11.72 1.91
CA HIS A 100 13.03 10.47 1.18
C HIS A 100 12.18 10.30 -0.10
N PRO A 101 12.69 10.70 -1.28
CA PRO A 101 11.91 10.77 -2.52
C PRO A 101 11.53 9.40 -3.12
N ALA A 102 12.19 8.31 -2.73
CA ALA A 102 12.12 7.01 -3.42
C ALA A 102 10.93 6.09 -3.03
N ARG A 103 9.95 6.55 -2.24
CA ARG A 103 8.90 5.66 -1.72
C ARG A 103 7.59 5.75 -2.50
N TYR A 104 7.31 4.76 -3.34
CA TYR A 104 6.03 4.65 -4.05
C TYR A 104 4.84 4.41 -3.11
N THR A 105 5.06 3.78 -1.95
CA THR A 105 4.03 3.57 -0.93
C THR A 105 3.42 4.88 -0.42
N SER A 106 4.22 5.95 -0.27
CA SER A 106 3.70 7.25 0.15
C SER A 106 2.86 7.92 -0.94
N VAL A 107 3.15 7.67 -2.22
CA VAL A 107 2.27 8.11 -3.32
C VAL A 107 0.92 7.42 -3.22
N CYS A 108 0.90 6.10 -3.03
CA CYS A 108 -0.34 5.35 -2.91
C CYS A 108 -1.18 5.80 -1.71
N MET A 109 -0.56 6.02 -0.55
CA MET A 109 -1.24 6.59 0.63
C MET A 109 -1.77 8.00 0.37
N ALA A 110 -1.02 8.85 -0.33
CA ALA A 110 -1.44 10.21 -0.66
C ALA A 110 -2.62 10.22 -1.64
N LEU A 111 -2.59 9.37 -2.67
CA LEU A 111 -3.70 9.19 -3.60
C LEU A 111 -4.95 8.69 -2.88
N LEU A 112 -4.81 7.74 -1.95
CA LEU A 112 -5.94 7.30 -1.13
C LEU A 112 -6.49 8.44 -0.25
N ALA A 113 -5.61 9.22 0.39
CA ALA A 113 -6.02 10.36 1.21
C ALA A 113 -6.76 11.42 0.38
N LEU A 114 -6.27 11.76 -0.81
CA LEU A 114 -6.93 12.67 -1.73
C LEU A 114 -8.28 12.13 -2.20
N GLY A 115 -8.35 10.85 -2.59
CA GLY A 115 -9.60 10.21 -2.98
C GLY A 115 -10.63 10.22 -1.85
N LEU A 116 -10.20 9.98 -0.61
CA LEU A 116 -11.09 10.06 0.55
C LEU A 116 -11.53 11.51 0.83
N VAL A 117 -10.65 12.50 0.69
CA VAL A 117 -11.01 13.92 0.79
C VAL A 117 -12.08 14.28 -0.23
N PHE A 118 -11.91 13.86 -1.49
CA PHE A 118 -12.89 14.10 -2.54
C PHE A 118 -14.24 13.45 -2.22
N ALA A 119 -14.25 12.18 -1.81
CA ALA A 119 -15.49 11.50 -1.45
C ALA A 119 -16.20 12.10 -0.22
N LEU A 120 -15.44 12.63 0.75
CA LEU A 120 -15.99 13.33 1.92
C LEU A 120 -16.48 14.74 1.57
N ALA A 121 -15.79 15.45 0.69
CA ALA A 121 -16.17 16.78 0.22
C ALA A 121 -17.41 16.74 -0.68
N GLU A 122 -17.52 15.72 -1.54
CA GLU A 122 -18.70 15.45 -2.35
C GLU A 122 -19.93 15.21 -1.50
N ARG A 123 -19.77 14.54 -0.35
CA ARG A 123 -20.86 14.38 0.61
C ARG A 123 -21.26 15.70 1.29
N ALA A 124 -20.33 16.64 1.44
CA ALA A 124 -20.52 17.88 2.17
C ALA A 124 -21.06 19.04 1.31
N ARG A 125 -21.00 18.92 -0.02
CA ARG A 125 -21.52 19.90 -0.99
C ARG A 125 -22.37 19.18 -2.03
N ALA A 126 -22.97 19.89 -2.97
CA ALA A 126 -23.42 19.28 -4.23
C ALA A 126 -22.36 19.60 -5.29
N PRO A 127 -21.40 18.71 -5.62
CA PRO A 127 -20.44 19.00 -6.68
C PRO A 127 -20.71 18.17 -7.94
N GLU A 128 -20.30 18.75 -9.05
CA GLU A 128 -20.26 18.15 -10.38
C GLU A 128 -19.55 16.78 -10.38
N PRO A 129 -20.14 15.73 -10.98
CA PRO A 129 -19.95 14.35 -10.50
C PRO A 129 -18.71 13.68 -11.12
N TRP A 130 -18.36 14.03 -12.37
CA TRP A 130 -17.54 13.15 -13.21
C TRP A 130 -16.04 13.11 -12.84
N PHE A 131 -15.46 14.22 -12.36
CA PHE A 131 -14.01 14.26 -12.07
C PHE A 131 -13.66 13.59 -10.74
N LEU A 132 -14.51 13.74 -9.71
CA LEU A 132 -14.29 13.18 -8.39
C LEU A 132 -14.53 11.67 -8.38
N GLU A 133 -15.54 11.22 -9.14
CA GLU A 133 -15.90 9.81 -9.28
C GLU A 133 -14.82 8.99 -10.01
N GLY A 134 -14.18 9.55 -11.05
CA GLY A 134 -13.17 8.84 -11.84
C GLY A 134 -11.79 8.77 -11.19
N PHE A 135 -11.49 9.60 -10.18
CA PHE A 135 -10.12 9.75 -9.63
C PHE A 135 -9.56 8.42 -9.08
N ALA A 136 -10.29 7.77 -8.17
CA ALA A 136 -9.82 6.54 -7.54
C ALA A 136 -9.70 5.40 -8.56
N SER A 137 -10.66 5.30 -9.47
CA SER A 137 -10.67 4.33 -10.56
C SER A 137 -9.50 4.53 -11.54
N PHE A 138 -9.17 5.78 -11.90
CA PHE A 138 -8.00 6.10 -12.72
C PHE A 138 -6.70 5.67 -12.04
N PHE A 139 -6.47 6.08 -10.78
CA PHE A 139 -5.21 5.76 -10.11
C PHE A 139 -5.08 4.28 -9.75
N ALA A 140 -6.17 3.61 -9.38
CA ALA A 140 -6.17 2.17 -9.16
C ALA A 140 -5.89 1.42 -10.47
N SER A 141 -6.60 1.75 -11.56
CA SER A 141 -6.36 1.11 -12.86
C SER A 141 -4.93 1.36 -13.35
N HIS A 142 -4.41 2.59 -13.23
CA HIS A 142 -3.04 2.89 -13.59
C HIS A 142 -2.04 2.10 -12.73
N LEU A 143 -2.24 2.05 -11.41
CA LEU A 143 -1.39 1.27 -10.49
C LEU A 143 -1.28 -0.19 -10.94
N TYR A 144 -2.41 -0.84 -11.20
CA TYR A 144 -2.45 -2.28 -11.47
C TYR A 144 -2.20 -2.64 -12.94
N LEU A 145 -2.76 -1.91 -13.91
CA LEU A 145 -2.53 -2.17 -15.34
C LEU A 145 -1.07 -1.91 -15.71
N VAL A 146 -0.51 -0.77 -15.31
CA VAL A 146 0.88 -0.44 -15.64
C VAL A 146 1.84 -1.42 -14.95
N ALA A 147 1.56 -1.79 -13.70
CA ALA A 147 2.35 -2.80 -13.01
C ALA A 147 2.28 -4.16 -13.71
N GLY A 148 1.08 -4.63 -14.07
CA GLY A 148 0.88 -5.90 -14.77
C GLY A 148 1.56 -5.93 -16.14
N ILE A 149 1.35 -4.89 -16.97
CA ILE A 149 2.00 -4.77 -18.30
C ILE A 149 3.53 -4.74 -18.16
N ARG A 150 4.07 -3.95 -17.22
CA ARG A 150 5.52 -3.88 -17.01
C ARG A 150 6.10 -5.22 -16.53
N LYS A 151 5.37 -5.95 -15.69
CA LYS A 151 5.76 -7.30 -15.24
C LYS A 151 5.77 -8.29 -16.40
N LEU A 152 4.71 -8.34 -17.22
CA LEU A 152 4.64 -9.22 -18.40
C LEU A 152 5.76 -8.94 -19.40
N ARG A 153 6.11 -7.66 -19.60
CA ARG A 153 7.19 -7.25 -20.51
C ARG A 153 8.59 -7.44 -19.92
N SER A 154 8.71 -7.71 -18.62
CA SER A 154 10.01 -7.90 -17.96
C SER A 154 10.41 -9.37 -18.03
N ALA A 155 11.36 -9.68 -18.93
CA ALA A 155 11.95 -11.02 -19.04
C ALA A 155 12.55 -11.49 -17.70
N GLN A 156 13.16 -10.59 -16.93
CA GLN A 156 13.69 -10.89 -15.60
C GLN A 156 12.58 -11.30 -14.62
N PHE A 157 11.48 -10.55 -14.57
CA PHE A 157 10.37 -10.88 -13.68
C PHE A 157 9.68 -12.19 -14.12
N MET A 158 9.38 -12.33 -15.40
CA MET A 158 8.75 -13.54 -15.99
C MET A 158 9.62 -14.79 -15.87
N SER A 159 10.95 -14.65 -15.76
CA SER A 159 11.83 -15.79 -15.49
C SER A 159 11.61 -16.45 -14.13
N GLY A 160 10.84 -15.81 -13.22
CA GLY A 160 10.60 -16.25 -11.85
C GLY A 160 11.73 -15.92 -10.89
N ARG A 161 12.92 -15.59 -11.40
CA ARG A 161 14.12 -15.31 -10.59
C ARG A 161 13.92 -14.18 -9.61
N VAL A 162 13.25 -13.09 -10.01
CA VAL A 162 12.97 -11.94 -9.12
C VAL A 162 12.19 -12.35 -7.86
N ILE A 163 11.26 -13.31 -7.99
CA ILE A 163 10.48 -13.80 -6.84
C ILE A 163 11.36 -14.68 -5.94
N VAL A 164 12.11 -15.61 -6.55
CA VAL A 164 13.02 -16.51 -5.82
C VAL A 164 14.11 -15.72 -5.10
N ASP A 165 14.72 -14.73 -5.76
CA ASP A 165 15.73 -13.83 -5.21
C ASP A 165 15.15 -12.98 -4.08
N GLY A 166 13.90 -12.54 -4.20
CA GLY A 166 13.19 -11.82 -3.14
C GLY A 166 12.99 -12.67 -1.89
N LEU A 167 12.61 -13.94 -2.06
CA LEU A 167 12.51 -14.91 -0.96
C LEU A 167 13.87 -15.19 -0.33
N ALA A 168 14.89 -15.40 -1.16
CA ALA A 168 16.27 -15.60 -0.72
C ALA A 168 16.76 -14.42 0.12
N PHE A 169 16.62 -13.21 -0.42
CA PHE A 169 17.00 -11.97 0.26
C PHE A 169 16.25 -11.81 1.58
N GLY A 170 14.94 -12.01 1.59
CA GLY A 170 14.12 -11.91 2.80
C GLY A 170 14.56 -12.87 3.89
N ALA A 171 14.88 -14.11 3.53
CA ALA A 171 15.33 -15.10 4.49
C ALA A 171 16.77 -14.88 4.97
N TYR A 172 17.69 -14.42 4.10
CA TYR A 172 19.03 -13.97 4.52
C TYR A 172 18.94 -12.83 5.52
N GLN A 173 18.05 -11.86 5.26
CA GLN A 173 17.78 -10.77 6.20
C GLN A 173 17.22 -11.31 7.52
N ALA A 174 16.25 -12.23 7.47
CA ALA A 174 15.68 -12.83 8.68
C ALA A 174 16.75 -13.56 9.52
N ALA A 175 17.63 -14.34 8.89
CA ALA A 175 18.72 -15.05 9.54
C ALA A 175 19.79 -14.12 10.11
N ALA A 176 20.02 -12.97 9.48
CA ALA A 176 20.86 -11.89 10.01
C ALA A 176 20.21 -11.12 11.18
N GLY A 177 19.08 -11.62 11.71
CA GLY A 177 18.35 -11.02 12.84
C GLY A 177 17.41 -9.88 12.44
N ASN A 178 17.20 -9.63 11.14
CA ASN A 178 16.24 -8.63 10.70
C ASN A 178 14.81 -9.15 10.88
N ARG A 179 14.14 -8.63 11.92
CA ARG A 179 12.77 -8.99 12.28
C ARG A 179 11.71 -8.53 11.27
N GLU A 180 12.07 -7.77 10.23
CA GLU A 180 11.14 -7.35 9.16
C GLU A 180 10.67 -8.51 8.27
N PHE A 181 11.39 -9.62 8.29
CA PHE A 181 11.12 -10.83 7.53
C PHE A 181 10.80 -12.00 8.47
N LEU A 182 10.07 -13.00 7.97
CA LEU A 182 9.73 -14.18 8.74
C LEU A 182 10.98 -15.02 8.98
N GLY A 183 11.41 -15.12 10.25
CA GLY A 183 12.45 -16.05 10.68
C GLY A 183 11.87 -17.45 10.85
N GLY A 184 12.64 -18.49 10.52
CA GLY A 184 12.21 -19.87 10.78
C GLY A 184 12.87 -20.96 9.92
N VAL A 185 13.58 -20.61 8.85
CA VAL A 185 14.25 -21.58 7.99
C VAL A 185 15.77 -21.44 8.12
N SER A 186 16.49 -22.55 8.32
CA SER A 186 17.96 -22.52 8.32
C SER A 186 18.47 -22.11 6.94
N LEU A 187 19.48 -21.24 6.88
CA LEU A 187 20.03 -20.75 5.61
C LEU A 187 20.52 -21.87 4.70
N SER A 188 21.14 -22.91 5.27
CA SER A 188 21.63 -24.07 4.53
C SER A 188 20.50 -24.86 3.86
N ARG A 189 19.40 -25.12 4.57
CA ARG A 189 18.22 -25.81 4.02
C ARG A 189 17.52 -24.95 2.98
N LEU A 190 17.44 -23.65 3.22
CA LEU A 190 16.83 -22.73 2.27
C LEU A 190 17.63 -22.64 0.98
N ALA A 191 18.96 -22.52 1.04
CA ALA A 191 19.80 -22.50 -0.14
C ALA A 191 19.60 -23.76 -0.98
N GLY A 192 19.63 -24.94 -0.35
CA GLY A 192 19.36 -26.21 -1.03
C GLY A 192 17.97 -26.27 -1.67
N TRP A 193 16.94 -25.73 -1.02
CA TRP A 193 15.58 -25.68 -1.56
C TRP A 193 15.44 -24.70 -2.72
N LEU A 194 15.94 -23.47 -2.58
CA LEU A 194 15.87 -22.41 -3.61
C LEU A 194 16.66 -22.78 -4.88
N SER A 195 17.65 -23.67 -4.77
CA SER A 195 18.41 -24.17 -5.91
C SER A 195 17.67 -25.24 -6.74
N GLN A 196 16.48 -25.69 -6.33
CA GLN A 196 15.74 -26.71 -7.06
C GLN A 196 14.98 -26.11 -8.25
N ASP A 197 14.97 -26.82 -9.39
CA ASP A 197 14.23 -26.40 -10.59
C ASP A 197 12.72 -26.25 -10.34
N VAL A 198 12.15 -27.06 -9.45
CA VAL A 198 10.73 -26.96 -9.06
C VAL A 198 10.41 -25.62 -8.42
N VAL A 199 11.34 -25.04 -7.65
CA VAL A 199 11.15 -23.73 -7.02
C VAL A 199 11.22 -22.62 -8.06
N LEU A 200 12.13 -22.73 -9.03
CA LEU A 200 12.18 -21.79 -10.15
C LEU A 200 10.91 -21.87 -11.01
N ALA A 201 10.41 -23.07 -11.29
CA ALA A 201 9.14 -23.27 -12.00
C ALA A 201 7.96 -22.66 -11.22
N GLY A 202 7.91 -22.87 -9.90
CA GLY A 202 6.95 -22.22 -9.01
C GLY A 202 7.07 -20.69 -9.03
N GLY A 203 8.29 -20.15 -9.05
CA GLY A 203 8.56 -18.72 -9.19
C GLY A 203 8.05 -18.15 -10.52
N ARG A 204 8.21 -18.89 -11.64
CA ARG A 204 7.66 -18.48 -12.95
C ARG A 204 6.14 -18.44 -12.93
N LEU A 205 5.52 -19.47 -12.37
CA LEU A 205 4.06 -19.51 -12.22
C LEU A 205 3.57 -18.36 -11.34
N ALA A 206 4.21 -18.11 -10.21
CA ALA A 206 3.88 -17.00 -9.32
C ALA A 206 4.05 -15.63 -10.02
N ALA A 207 5.08 -15.47 -10.86
CA ALA A 207 5.30 -14.24 -11.62
C ALA A 207 4.19 -14.01 -12.65
N LEU A 208 3.82 -15.05 -13.40
CA LEU A 208 2.70 -15.00 -14.35
C LEU A 208 1.39 -14.67 -13.62
N LEU A 209 1.07 -15.42 -12.56
CA LEU A 209 -0.15 -15.20 -11.78
C LEU A 209 -0.22 -13.79 -11.19
N THR A 210 0.88 -13.28 -10.63
CA THR A 210 0.96 -11.91 -10.12
C THR A 210 0.64 -10.90 -11.21
N ALA A 211 1.25 -11.03 -12.39
CA ALA A 211 1.02 -10.09 -13.48
C ALA A 211 -0.42 -10.16 -14.03
N VAL A 212 -0.96 -11.37 -14.19
CA VAL A 212 -2.36 -11.59 -14.61
C VAL A 212 -3.34 -11.03 -13.59
N MET A 213 -3.13 -11.28 -12.30
CA MET A 213 -3.97 -10.75 -11.23
C MET A 213 -3.92 -9.23 -11.18
N GLU A 214 -2.75 -8.61 -11.34
CA GLU A 214 -2.65 -7.15 -11.43
C GLU A 214 -3.39 -6.62 -12.65
N LEU A 215 -3.25 -7.23 -13.83
CA LEU A 215 -4.06 -6.81 -14.98
C LEU A 215 -5.56 -6.92 -14.70
N ALA A 216 -6.01 -8.05 -14.14
CA ALA A 216 -7.40 -8.26 -13.78
C ALA A 216 -7.89 -7.21 -12.77
N LEU A 217 -7.10 -6.89 -11.75
CA LEU A 217 -7.43 -5.82 -10.79
C LEU A 217 -7.51 -4.45 -11.45
N GLY A 218 -6.64 -4.18 -12.41
CA GLY A 218 -6.67 -2.96 -13.21
C GLY A 218 -7.95 -2.84 -14.05
N LEU A 219 -8.37 -3.93 -14.69
CA LEU A 219 -9.64 -4.01 -15.42
C LEU A 219 -10.85 -3.91 -14.47
N GLY A 220 -10.78 -4.55 -13.31
CA GLY A 220 -11.81 -4.45 -12.26
C GLY A 220 -11.95 -3.02 -11.73
N ALA A 221 -10.84 -2.30 -11.55
CA ALA A 221 -10.85 -0.89 -11.17
C ALA A 221 -11.51 0.00 -12.23
N LEU A 222 -11.42 -0.35 -13.52
CA LEU A 222 -12.14 0.34 -14.60
C LEU A 222 -13.65 0.01 -14.63
N GLY A 223 -14.08 -1.04 -13.93
CA GLY A 223 -15.47 -1.54 -13.93
C GLY A 223 -15.74 -2.68 -14.90
N LEU A 224 -14.71 -3.32 -15.46
CA LEU A 224 -14.86 -4.44 -16.41
C LEU A 224 -15.05 -5.80 -15.73
N LEU A 225 -14.83 -5.88 -14.42
CA LEU A 225 -15.05 -7.08 -13.63
C LEU A 225 -16.06 -6.81 -12.51
N PRO A 226 -16.84 -7.83 -12.09
CA PRO A 226 -17.71 -7.70 -10.92
C PRO A 226 -16.93 -7.28 -9.67
N VAL A 227 -17.55 -6.44 -8.83
CA VAL A 227 -16.96 -5.96 -7.57
C VAL A 227 -16.52 -7.12 -6.65
N PRO A 228 -17.32 -8.17 -6.41
CA PRO A 228 -16.91 -9.27 -5.53
C PRO A 228 -15.66 -10.01 -6.05
N LEU A 229 -15.56 -10.21 -7.36
CA LEU A 229 -14.41 -10.82 -8.00
C LEU A 229 -13.16 -9.94 -7.86
N THR A 230 -13.28 -8.64 -8.16
CA THR A 230 -12.19 -7.67 -8.02
C THR A 230 -11.63 -7.64 -6.60
N LEU A 231 -12.52 -7.58 -5.59
CA LEU A 231 -12.09 -7.56 -4.19
C LEU A 231 -11.49 -8.89 -3.74
N SER A 232 -12.03 -10.03 -4.19
CA SER A 232 -11.48 -11.35 -3.87
C SER A 232 -10.07 -11.53 -4.44
N LEU A 233 -9.86 -11.15 -5.70
CA LEU A 233 -8.54 -11.15 -6.32
C LEU A 233 -7.57 -10.22 -5.58
N ALA A 234 -8.05 -9.05 -5.15
CA ALA A 234 -7.23 -8.09 -4.43
C ALA A 234 -6.78 -8.67 -3.09
N LEU A 235 -7.69 -9.29 -2.35
CA LEU A 235 -7.37 -9.95 -1.08
C LEU A 235 -6.33 -11.05 -1.27
N VAL A 236 -6.51 -11.96 -2.24
CA VAL A 236 -5.55 -13.04 -2.50
C VAL A 236 -4.18 -12.48 -2.87
N LEU A 237 -4.11 -11.49 -3.76
CA LEU A 237 -2.86 -10.89 -4.20
C LEU A 237 -2.13 -10.21 -3.03
N HIS A 238 -2.84 -9.38 -2.26
CA HIS A 238 -2.25 -8.62 -1.18
C HIS A 238 -1.88 -9.48 0.03
N LEU A 239 -2.65 -10.52 0.36
CA LEU A 239 -2.26 -11.50 1.37
C LEU A 239 -0.98 -12.23 0.95
N SER A 240 -0.84 -12.56 -0.33
CA SER A 240 0.39 -13.18 -0.86
C SER A 240 1.60 -12.25 -0.71
N PHE A 241 1.43 -10.95 -0.94
CA PHE A 241 2.49 -9.96 -0.70
C PHE A 241 2.88 -9.86 0.78
N LEU A 242 1.90 -9.93 1.69
CA LEU A 242 2.12 -9.89 3.14
C LEU A 242 2.96 -11.07 3.64
N LEU A 243 2.86 -12.25 3.00
CA LEU A 243 3.70 -13.40 3.34
C LEU A 243 5.19 -13.15 3.07
N ILE A 244 5.52 -12.30 2.09
CA ILE A 244 6.90 -12.02 1.68
C ILE A 244 7.52 -10.92 2.55
N SER A 245 6.77 -9.86 2.87
CA SER A 245 7.29 -8.74 3.67
C SER A 245 6.23 -8.16 4.60
N PRO A 246 5.91 -8.86 5.71
CA PRO A 246 4.75 -8.58 6.55
C PRO A 246 4.80 -7.22 7.23
N ARG A 247 5.98 -6.58 7.34
CA ARG A 247 6.08 -5.23 7.92
C ARG A 247 6.06 -4.13 6.88
N ARG A 248 6.74 -4.30 5.74
CA ARG A 248 6.96 -3.19 4.80
C ARG A 248 5.87 -3.03 3.77
N ILE A 249 5.19 -4.13 3.42
CA ILE A 249 4.15 -4.08 2.39
C ILE A 249 2.79 -3.69 2.96
N VAL A 250 2.54 -3.86 4.26
CA VAL A 250 1.26 -3.51 4.92
C VAL A 250 0.77 -2.11 4.54
N PRO A 251 1.59 -1.03 4.61
CA PRO A 251 1.09 0.28 4.23
C PRO A 251 0.69 0.39 2.77
N PHE A 252 1.42 -0.28 1.87
CA PHE A 252 1.08 -0.33 0.46
C PHE A 252 -0.20 -1.14 0.24
N THR A 253 -0.30 -2.33 0.83
CA THR A 253 -1.47 -3.20 0.76
C THR A 253 -2.73 -2.51 1.27
N ALA A 254 -2.68 -1.92 2.46
CA ALA A 254 -3.81 -1.21 3.04
C ALA A 254 -4.22 -0.01 2.15
N ALA A 255 -3.25 0.78 1.66
CA ALA A 255 -3.55 1.90 0.79
C ALA A 255 -4.14 1.46 -0.57
N ALA A 256 -3.57 0.43 -1.19
CA ALA A 256 -4.00 -0.07 -2.50
C ALA A 256 -5.37 -0.76 -2.43
N LEU A 257 -5.67 -1.47 -1.33
CA LEU A 257 -7.02 -2.01 -1.06
C LEU A 257 -8.03 -0.90 -0.82
N GLY A 258 -7.68 0.11 0.00
CA GLY A 258 -8.55 1.28 0.20
C GLY A 258 -8.85 2.01 -1.10
N LEU A 259 -7.84 2.15 -1.98
CA LEU A 259 -8.01 2.80 -3.28
C LEU A 259 -8.88 1.96 -4.23
N LEU A 260 -8.75 0.63 -4.24
CA LEU A 260 -9.63 -0.26 -4.99
C LEU A 260 -11.08 -0.21 -4.47
N LEU A 261 -11.27 -0.23 -3.14
CA LEU A 261 -12.59 -0.11 -2.54
C LEU A 261 -13.26 1.20 -2.96
N LEU A 262 -12.50 2.29 -2.96
CA LEU A 262 -12.99 3.58 -3.44
C LEU A 262 -13.30 3.54 -4.95
N ALA A 263 -12.42 2.97 -5.77
CA ALA A 263 -12.62 2.81 -7.21
C ALA A 263 -13.87 1.99 -7.56
N THR A 264 -14.17 0.93 -6.82
CA THR A 264 -15.35 0.07 -7.07
C THR A 264 -16.70 0.76 -6.78
N ARG A 265 -16.69 1.92 -6.11
CA ARG A 265 -17.91 2.72 -5.89
C ARG A 265 -18.29 3.56 -7.11
N SER A 266 -17.29 3.97 -7.88
CA SER A 266 -17.43 4.87 -9.02
C SER A 266 -16.45 4.46 -10.13
N PRO A 267 -16.69 3.32 -10.82
CA PRO A 267 -15.80 2.85 -11.87
C PRO A 267 -15.85 3.77 -13.10
N LEU A 268 -14.69 4.07 -13.69
CA LEU A 268 -14.53 4.99 -14.83
C LEU A 268 -15.48 4.68 -16.02
N LEU A 269 -15.68 3.40 -16.35
CA LEU A 269 -16.57 3.04 -17.47
C LEU A 269 -18.05 3.24 -17.15
N GLY A 270 -18.44 3.17 -15.88
CA GLY A 270 -19.79 3.54 -15.45
C GLY A 270 -20.10 5.02 -15.75
N LEU A 271 -19.09 5.89 -15.64
CA LEU A 271 -19.21 7.33 -15.91
C LEU A 271 -19.30 7.66 -17.40
N LEU A 272 -18.57 6.92 -18.24
CA LEU A 272 -18.64 7.08 -19.70
C LEU A 272 -19.95 6.54 -20.30
N GLY A 273 -20.60 5.61 -19.60
CA GLY A 273 -21.91 5.09 -19.98
C GLY A 273 -23.07 6.03 -19.62
N SER A 274 -22.95 6.82 -18.55
CA SER A 274 -24.04 7.69 -18.06
C SER A 274 -24.11 9.06 -18.75
N THR A 275 -23.10 9.46 -19.52
CA THR A 275 -23.06 10.72 -20.29
C THR A 275 -23.75 10.63 -21.66
N ARG A 276 -24.43 9.51 -21.95
CA ARG A 276 -25.27 9.33 -23.13
C ARG A 276 -26.75 9.27 -22.76
N VAL A 277 -27.33 10.37 -22.28
CA VAL A 277 -28.77 10.67 -22.34
C VAL A 277 -28.93 12.17 -22.54
#